data_AF-V4HWH1-F1
#
_entry.id   AF-V4HWH1-F1
#
_cell.length_a   1.000
_cell.length_b   1.000
_cell.length_c   1.000
_cell.angle_alpha   90.00
_cell.angle_beta   90.00
_cell.angle_gamma   90.00
#
_symmetry.space_group_name_H-M   'P 1'
#
loop_
_entity.id
_entity.type
_entity.pdbx_description
1 polymer ?
#
loop_
_entity_poly.entity_id
_entity_poly.type
_entity_poly.pdbx_seq_one_letter_code
_entity_poly.pdbx_strand_id
1 'polypeptide(L)'
;MSKYVAFNNDTALSYVQELGQFFPTDSVLSCYEFGDGNLNLVFRIQDTNQRSIILKQALPYARCVGESWPLTLDRARIEASVLQKHGKVCPELTAKVLHHDSELAVTILEDLGDLAILRGELNQGQTFRQLGSDVATYLARTSFYHSDFYLSPADKKALVQEFTNPELCSITEDLFFDDPYRVNERNNFPTELTEQVHLLRQNNTLLIHVARLKSKFFSSPQTLLHGDVHTGSIFVAQNQTKFIDPEFGFFGPIGFDLGSFIGNLLLNYCAHNGRVAEAPKRRDLHSYLLNTISTCLQVFEQQWLTLAKEEGRDLALQAPGYSEQFLQEVLQDAMGYCGTELIRRTIGLAHVADIDEIEAADKRLAVQKQTLLLGEQLILNAKSCRSTDDFYQLIISFVH
;
A
#
# COMPACT_ATOMS: atom_id res chain seq x y z
N MET A 1 -9.95 -21.72 -26.28
CA MET A 1 -8.51 -21.80 -25.94
C MET A 1 -8.15 -20.43 -25.38
N SER A 2 -7.61 -20.33 -24.16
CA SER A 2 -7.18 -19.01 -23.68
C SER A 2 -6.03 -18.53 -24.57
N LYS A 3 -6.13 -17.29 -25.07
CA LYS A 3 -5.08 -16.64 -25.87
C LYS A 3 -3.89 -16.18 -25.03
N TYR A 4 -3.96 -16.33 -23.71
CA TYR A 4 -2.93 -15.88 -22.80
C TYR A 4 -1.58 -16.56 -23.10
N VAL A 5 -0.55 -15.74 -23.23
CA VAL A 5 0.85 -16.16 -23.35
C VAL A 5 1.68 -15.20 -22.52
N ALA A 6 2.56 -15.73 -21.68
CA ALA A 6 3.51 -14.92 -20.91
C ALA A 6 4.53 -14.29 -21.86
N PHE A 7 4.77 -12.99 -21.70
CA PHE A 7 5.65 -12.25 -22.58
C PHE A 7 7.12 -12.42 -22.20
N ASN A 8 7.98 -12.33 -23.20
CA ASN A 8 9.39 -11.99 -23.07
C ASN A 8 9.64 -10.62 -23.74
N ASN A 9 10.90 -10.18 -23.79
CA ASN A 9 11.24 -8.88 -24.39
C ASN A 9 10.74 -8.74 -25.84
N ASP A 10 10.88 -9.79 -26.65
CA ASP A 10 10.52 -9.77 -28.07
C ASP A 10 8.99 -9.71 -28.27
N THR A 11 8.24 -10.50 -27.52
CA THR A 11 6.77 -10.51 -27.62
C THR A 11 6.14 -9.25 -27.03
N ALA A 12 6.70 -8.72 -25.94
CA ALA A 12 6.27 -7.42 -25.39
C ALA A 12 6.51 -6.29 -26.38
N LEU A 13 7.68 -6.28 -27.02
CA LEU A 13 8.03 -5.31 -28.06
C LEU A 13 7.08 -5.41 -29.27
N SER A 14 6.86 -6.62 -29.76
CA SER A 14 5.97 -6.89 -30.90
C SER A 14 4.54 -6.43 -30.60
N TYR A 15 4.02 -6.74 -29.40
CA TYR A 15 2.69 -6.32 -28.96
C TYR A 15 2.53 -4.79 -28.98
N VAL A 16 3.52 -4.04 -28.45
CA VAL A 16 3.51 -2.57 -28.46
C VAL A 16 3.56 -2.02 -29.89
N GLN A 17 4.35 -2.64 -30.77
CA GLN A 17 4.45 -2.24 -32.18
C GLN A 17 3.13 -2.47 -32.94
N GLU A 18 2.46 -3.60 -32.69
CA GLU A 18 1.16 -3.94 -33.30
C GLU A 18 0.05 -2.95 -32.89
N LEU A 19 0.08 -2.45 -31.66
CA LEU A 19 -0.85 -1.41 -31.20
C LEU A 19 -0.65 -0.07 -31.93
N GLY A 20 0.58 0.23 -32.39
CA GLY A 20 0.86 1.34 -33.32
C GLY A 20 0.56 2.76 -32.83
N GLN A 21 0.32 2.97 -31.52
CA GLN A 21 -0.22 4.24 -30.99
C GLN A 21 0.70 4.97 -29.99
N PHE A 22 1.77 4.34 -29.51
CA PHE A 22 2.62 4.92 -28.45
C PHE A 22 3.89 5.60 -28.97
N PHE A 23 4.36 5.18 -30.14
CA PHE A 23 5.58 5.68 -30.76
C PHE A 23 5.32 5.99 -32.24
N PRO A 24 6.03 6.96 -32.84
CA PRO A 24 5.99 7.17 -34.29
C PRO A 24 6.36 5.91 -35.07
N THR A 25 5.74 5.72 -36.23
CA THR A 25 5.78 4.51 -37.04
C THR A 25 7.21 4.01 -37.35
N ASP A 26 8.16 4.92 -37.54
CA ASP A 26 9.55 4.58 -37.92
C ASP A 26 10.51 4.56 -36.72
N SER A 27 10.00 4.53 -35.49
CA SER A 27 10.84 4.55 -34.29
C SER A 27 11.55 3.20 -34.12
N VAL A 28 12.87 3.25 -33.93
CA VAL A 28 13.64 2.09 -33.47
C VAL A 28 13.41 1.96 -31.97
N LEU A 29 12.86 0.83 -31.55
CA LEU A 29 12.48 0.56 -30.17
C LEU A 29 13.43 -0.47 -29.53
N SER A 30 13.63 -0.34 -28.23
CA SER A 30 14.29 -1.32 -27.38
C SER A 30 13.37 -1.72 -26.24
N CYS A 31 13.49 -2.96 -25.77
CA CYS A 31 12.69 -3.53 -24.71
C CYS A 31 13.60 -4.29 -23.74
N TYR A 32 13.41 -4.05 -22.44
CA TYR A 32 14.05 -4.85 -21.41
C TYR A 32 13.12 -5.04 -20.21
N GLU A 33 13.15 -6.25 -19.64
CA GLU A 33 12.48 -6.58 -18.38
C GLU A 33 13.34 -6.13 -17.20
N PHE A 34 12.74 -5.51 -16.18
CA PHE A 34 13.46 -4.98 -15.01
C PHE A 34 12.69 -5.11 -13.70
N GLY A 35 11.60 -5.89 -13.68
CA GLY A 35 10.79 -6.06 -12.49
C GLY A 35 11.50 -6.88 -11.42
N ASP A 36 11.78 -6.24 -10.28
CA ASP A 36 12.09 -6.89 -8.99
C ASP A 36 10.82 -7.33 -8.23
N GLY A 37 9.65 -7.02 -8.79
CA GLY A 37 8.34 -7.20 -8.17
C GLY A 37 7.95 -8.67 -7.93
N ASN A 38 7.21 -8.87 -6.84
CA ASN A 38 6.82 -10.18 -6.34
C ASN A 38 5.79 -10.93 -7.20
N LEU A 39 5.07 -10.26 -8.12
CA LEU A 39 3.87 -10.84 -8.75
C LEU A 39 3.84 -10.80 -10.28
N ASN A 40 4.51 -9.84 -10.92
CA ASN A 40 4.25 -9.48 -12.32
C ASN A 40 5.55 -9.34 -13.13
N LEU A 41 5.46 -9.45 -14.46
CA LEU A 41 6.53 -9.08 -15.40
C LEU A 41 6.42 -7.58 -15.73
N VAL A 42 7.54 -6.87 -15.75
CA VAL A 42 7.57 -5.43 -16.03
C VAL A 42 8.64 -5.12 -17.06
N PHE A 43 8.21 -4.59 -18.21
CA PHE A 43 9.06 -4.24 -19.34
C PHE A 43 9.08 -2.73 -19.54
N ARG A 44 10.26 -2.16 -19.75
CA ARG A 44 10.39 -0.79 -20.28
C ARG A 44 10.60 -0.89 -21.78
N ILE A 45 9.73 -0.24 -22.54
CA ILE A 45 9.86 -0.08 -23.98
C ILE A 45 10.20 1.38 -24.24
N GLN A 46 11.30 1.64 -24.95
CA GLN A 46 11.77 2.99 -25.23
C GLN A 46 12.27 3.16 -26.67
N ASP A 47 12.13 4.36 -27.22
CA ASP A 47 12.71 4.73 -28.51
C ASP A 47 14.09 5.39 -28.37
N THR A 48 14.75 5.67 -29.49
CA THR A 48 16.05 6.35 -29.51
C THR A 48 16.02 7.80 -29.02
N ASN A 49 14.84 8.40 -28.88
CA ASN A 49 14.65 9.75 -28.36
C ASN A 49 14.29 9.76 -26.86
N GLN A 50 14.45 8.63 -26.16
CA GLN A 50 14.15 8.47 -24.74
C GLN A 50 12.67 8.67 -24.38
N ARG A 51 11.75 8.52 -25.35
CA ARG A 51 10.34 8.34 -25.04
C ARG A 51 10.16 6.90 -24.61
N SER A 52 9.38 6.68 -23.55
CA SER A 52 9.20 5.35 -23.00
C SER A 52 7.81 5.13 -22.41
N ILE A 53 7.44 3.85 -22.33
CA ILE A 53 6.25 3.34 -21.66
C ILE A 53 6.63 2.11 -20.84
N ILE A 54 5.79 1.78 -19.87
CA ILE A 54 5.93 0.55 -19.07
C ILE A 54 4.83 -0.42 -19.48
N LEU A 55 5.20 -1.65 -19.81
CA LEU A 55 4.26 -2.75 -19.99
C LEU A 55 4.37 -3.68 -18.79
N LYS A 56 3.26 -3.82 -18.06
CA LYS A 56 3.12 -4.76 -16.95
C LYS A 56 2.22 -5.92 -17.38
N GLN A 57 2.64 -7.15 -17.10
CA GLN A 57 1.83 -8.34 -17.36
C GLN A 57 1.73 -9.21 -16.10
N ALA A 58 0.50 -9.59 -15.75
CA ALA A 58 0.26 -10.56 -14.69
C ALA A 58 0.55 -11.99 -15.15
N LEU A 59 1.18 -12.79 -14.28
CA LEU A 59 1.36 -14.23 -14.43
C LEU A 59 0.27 -15.02 -13.70
N PRO A 60 -0.09 -16.26 -14.11
CA PRO A 60 -1.14 -17.05 -13.46
C PRO A 60 -0.73 -17.63 -12.09
N TYR A 61 0.33 -17.09 -11.48
CA TYR A 61 0.89 -17.46 -10.18
C TYR A 61 1.64 -16.27 -9.57
N ALA A 62 1.92 -16.32 -8.27
CA ALA A 62 2.76 -15.33 -7.59
C ALA A 62 4.24 -15.54 -7.94
N ARG A 63 4.88 -14.59 -8.64
CA ARG A 63 6.28 -14.69 -9.13
C ARG A 63 7.31 -14.99 -8.03
N CYS A 64 7.15 -14.43 -6.82
CA CYS A 64 8.09 -14.62 -5.71
C CYS A 64 8.07 -16.02 -5.08
N VAL A 65 6.97 -16.76 -5.25
CA VAL A 65 6.83 -18.14 -4.76
C VAL A 65 6.95 -19.15 -5.89
N GLY A 66 6.49 -18.79 -7.09
CA GLY A 66 6.45 -19.63 -8.28
C GLY A 66 5.08 -20.31 -8.47
N GLU A 67 5.03 -21.27 -9.39
CA GLU A 67 3.79 -21.95 -9.82
C GLU A 67 3.05 -22.68 -8.69
N SER A 68 3.71 -22.94 -7.56
CA SER A 68 3.08 -23.54 -6.38
C SER A 68 2.07 -22.64 -5.68
N TRP A 69 2.00 -21.34 -6.03
CA TRP A 69 0.97 -20.42 -5.57
C TRP A 69 0.23 -19.80 -6.76
N PRO A 70 -0.82 -20.47 -7.29
CA PRO A 70 -1.66 -19.95 -8.37
C PRO A 70 -2.31 -18.63 -7.99
N LEU A 71 -2.44 -17.72 -8.96
CA LEU A 71 -3.04 -16.41 -8.76
C LEU A 71 -3.76 -15.95 -10.03
N THR A 72 -5.00 -15.50 -9.88
CA THR A 72 -5.83 -15.04 -11.01
C THR A 72 -5.19 -13.92 -11.81
N LEU A 73 -5.32 -14.01 -13.13
CA LEU A 73 -4.95 -12.94 -14.06
C LEU A 73 -5.90 -11.73 -13.98
N ASP A 74 -7.11 -11.89 -13.43
CA ASP A 74 -8.10 -10.81 -13.30
C ASP A 74 -7.59 -9.64 -12.45
N ARG A 75 -6.57 -9.86 -11.62
CA ARG A 75 -5.90 -8.78 -10.88
C ARG A 75 -5.33 -7.69 -11.78
N ALA A 76 -4.91 -8.01 -13.01
CA ALA A 76 -4.45 -6.99 -13.97
C ALA A 76 -5.59 -6.06 -14.39
N ARG A 77 -6.82 -6.59 -14.53
CA ARG A 77 -8.03 -5.79 -14.78
C ARG A 77 -8.33 -4.91 -13.57
N ILE A 78 -8.29 -5.47 -12.36
CA ILE A 78 -8.47 -4.69 -11.13
C ILE A 78 -7.47 -3.55 -11.05
N GLU A 79 -6.17 -3.84 -11.20
CA GLU A 79 -5.11 -2.83 -11.15
C GLU A 79 -5.36 -1.67 -12.13
N ALA A 80 -5.60 -2.01 -13.41
CA ALA A 80 -5.88 -1.01 -14.44
C ALA A 80 -7.12 -0.18 -14.12
N SER A 81 -8.21 -0.83 -13.68
CA SER A 81 -9.45 -0.16 -13.32
C SER A 81 -9.30 0.73 -12.09
N VAL A 82 -8.54 0.31 -11.07
CA VAL A 82 -8.28 1.15 -9.88
C VAL A 82 -7.42 2.35 -10.25
N LEU A 83 -6.33 2.17 -11.00
CA LEU A 83 -5.51 3.29 -11.49
C LEU A 83 -6.33 4.28 -12.31
N GLN A 84 -7.22 3.80 -13.18
CA GLN A 84 -8.11 4.68 -13.95
C GLN A 84 -9.13 5.42 -13.08
N LYS A 85 -9.72 4.77 -12.07
CA LYS A 85 -10.69 5.39 -11.15
C LYS A 85 -10.01 6.40 -10.23
N HIS A 86 -8.87 6.05 -9.64
CA HIS A 86 -8.08 6.93 -8.80
C HIS A 86 -7.51 8.10 -9.61
N GLY A 87 -7.00 7.85 -10.82
CA GLY A 87 -6.50 8.89 -11.72
C GLY A 87 -7.56 9.88 -12.22
N LYS A 88 -8.85 9.50 -12.22
CA LYS A 88 -9.95 10.46 -12.50
C LYS A 88 -10.12 11.50 -11.40
N VAL A 89 -9.83 11.14 -10.16
CA VAL A 89 -10.05 12.01 -8.99
C VAL A 89 -8.75 12.59 -8.43
N CYS A 90 -7.59 12.02 -8.74
CA CYS A 90 -6.25 12.47 -8.33
C CYS A 90 -5.20 12.12 -9.40
N PRO A 91 -5.27 12.73 -10.60
CA PRO A 91 -4.38 12.41 -11.73
C PRO A 91 -2.90 12.70 -11.45
N GLU A 92 -2.61 13.73 -10.65
CA GLU A 92 -1.26 14.21 -10.36
C GLU A 92 -0.45 13.21 -9.52
N LEU A 93 -1.12 12.40 -8.69
CA LEU A 93 -0.48 11.41 -7.82
C LEU A 93 -0.70 9.95 -8.26
N THR A 94 -1.47 9.69 -9.31
CA THR A 94 -1.74 8.32 -9.77
C THR A 94 -0.98 8.05 -11.07
N ALA A 95 -0.37 6.86 -11.20
CA ALA A 95 0.21 6.44 -12.47
C ALA A 95 -0.88 6.30 -13.56
N LYS A 96 -0.61 6.88 -14.73
CA LYS A 96 -1.56 6.89 -15.85
C LYS A 96 -1.57 5.56 -16.59
N VAL A 97 -2.76 4.98 -16.74
CA VAL A 97 -3.01 3.86 -17.66
C VAL A 97 -3.15 4.38 -19.09
N LEU A 98 -2.33 3.86 -19.99
CA LEU A 98 -2.34 4.18 -21.42
C LEU A 98 -3.11 3.14 -22.25
N HIS A 99 -3.08 1.88 -21.82
CA HIS A 99 -3.81 0.78 -22.46
C HIS A 99 -3.99 -0.40 -21.50
N HIS A 100 -5.03 -1.20 -21.69
CA HIS A 100 -5.27 -2.43 -20.94
C HIS A 100 -5.89 -3.50 -21.82
N ASP A 101 -5.46 -4.75 -21.62
CA ASP A 101 -5.94 -5.94 -22.31
C ASP A 101 -6.16 -7.06 -21.29
N SER A 102 -7.43 -7.36 -21.01
CA SER A 102 -7.81 -8.38 -20.05
C SER A 102 -7.59 -9.81 -20.55
N GLU A 103 -7.55 -10.06 -21.87
CA GLU A 103 -7.30 -11.40 -22.41
C GLU A 103 -5.83 -11.81 -22.21
N LEU A 104 -4.91 -10.85 -22.31
CA LEU A 104 -3.47 -11.04 -22.13
C LEU A 104 -2.97 -10.66 -20.73
N ALA A 105 -3.85 -10.11 -19.89
CA ALA A 105 -3.54 -9.57 -18.57
C ALA A 105 -2.43 -8.51 -18.60
N VAL A 106 -2.47 -7.66 -19.63
CA VAL A 106 -1.48 -6.62 -19.92
C VAL A 106 -2.04 -5.24 -19.58
N THR A 107 -1.21 -4.42 -18.94
CA THR A 107 -1.47 -2.99 -18.74
C THR A 107 -0.26 -2.20 -19.20
N ILE A 108 -0.47 -1.21 -20.06
CA ILE A 108 0.55 -0.24 -20.45
C ILE A 108 0.34 1.03 -19.65
N LEU A 109 1.39 1.47 -18.96
CA LEU A 109 1.42 2.62 -18.07
C LEU A 109 2.35 3.71 -18.61
N GLU A 110 2.16 4.94 -18.14
CA GLU A 110 3.18 5.97 -18.28
C GLU A 110 4.49 5.51 -17.63
N ASP A 111 5.62 5.87 -18.24
CA ASP A 111 6.92 5.70 -17.60
C ASP A 111 7.17 6.85 -16.63
N LEU A 112 7.48 6.50 -15.38
CA LEU A 112 7.78 7.44 -14.30
C LEU A 112 9.24 7.93 -14.34
N GLY A 113 10.01 7.52 -15.36
CA GLY A 113 11.33 8.08 -15.66
C GLY A 113 12.33 7.85 -14.54
N ASP A 114 12.82 8.95 -13.97
CA ASP A 114 13.86 8.98 -12.92
C ASP A 114 13.30 8.96 -11.48
N LEU A 115 11.98 8.80 -11.31
CA LEU A 115 11.43 8.59 -9.96
C LEU A 115 11.98 7.27 -9.40
N ALA A 116 12.21 7.24 -8.08
CA ALA A 116 12.71 6.08 -7.37
C ALA A 116 11.64 5.48 -6.44
N ILE A 117 11.72 4.18 -6.15
CA ILE A 117 10.84 3.53 -5.17
C ILE A 117 11.14 4.10 -3.77
N LEU A 118 10.12 4.64 -3.10
CA LEU A 118 10.24 5.35 -1.83
C LEU A 118 10.94 4.52 -0.75
N ARG A 119 10.65 3.21 -0.65
CA ARG A 119 11.30 2.32 0.33
C ARG A 119 12.82 2.33 0.22
N GLY A 120 13.35 2.22 -1.01
CA GLY A 120 14.79 2.21 -1.26
C GLY A 120 15.45 3.53 -0.85
N GLU A 121 14.80 4.65 -1.16
CA GLU A 121 15.28 5.99 -0.81
C GLU A 121 15.24 6.26 0.70
N LEU A 122 14.17 5.86 1.38
CA LEU A 122 14.07 5.95 2.84
C LEU A 122 15.12 5.11 3.54
N ASN A 123 15.39 3.89 3.05
CA ASN A 123 16.46 3.03 3.58
C ASN A 123 17.86 3.67 3.45
N GLN A 124 18.07 4.52 2.45
CA GLN A 124 19.30 5.31 2.26
C GLN A 124 19.32 6.61 3.10
N GLY A 125 18.24 6.90 3.82
CA GLY A 125 18.09 8.11 4.63
C GLY A 125 17.79 9.37 3.81
N GLN A 126 17.20 9.21 2.61
CA GLN A 126 16.68 10.34 1.85
C GLN A 126 15.37 10.83 2.46
N THR A 127 15.10 12.12 2.28
CA THR A 127 13.87 12.75 2.78
C THR A 127 13.15 13.50 1.66
N PHE A 128 11.82 13.49 1.74
CA PHE A 128 10.93 14.05 0.73
C PHE A 128 9.93 14.98 1.40
N ARG A 129 10.08 16.28 1.16
CA ARG A 129 9.33 17.33 1.88
C ARG A 129 7.82 17.24 1.68
N GLN A 130 7.37 16.83 0.49
CA GLN A 130 5.95 16.84 0.12
C GLN A 130 5.23 15.52 0.41
N LEU A 131 5.98 14.46 0.76
CA LEU A 131 5.45 13.09 0.87
C LEU A 131 4.19 12.98 1.74
N GLY A 132 4.21 13.56 2.95
CA GLY A 132 3.07 13.48 3.85
C GLY A 132 1.81 14.15 3.28
N SER A 133 1.97 15.31 2.64
CA SER A 133 0.86 16.05 2.03
C SER A 133 0.35 15.38 0.75
N ASP A 134 1.25 14.84 -0.08
CA ASP A 134 0.89 14.14 -1.30
C ASP A 134 0.09 12.88 -0.97
N VAL A 135 0.61 12.02 -0.08
CA VAL A 135 -0.09 10.79 0.31
C VAL A 135 -1.44 11.09 0.96
N ALA A 136 -1.52 12.10 1.83
CA ALA A 136 -2.79 12.55 2.40
C ALA A 136 -3.79 13.00 1.33
N THR A 137 -3.33 13.76 0.34
CA THR A 137 -4.18 14.24 -0.76
C THR A 137 -4.72 13.09 -1.60
N TYR A 138 -3.86 12.14 -1.97
CA TYR A 138 -4.26 10.94 -2.69
C TYR A 138 -5.32 10.16 -1.88
N LEU A 139 -5.01 9.80 -0.63
CA LEU A 139 -5.89 8.98 0.21
C LEU A 139 -7.21 9.69 0.54
N ALA A 140 -7.20 11.00 0.80
CA ALA A 140 -8.43 11.75 1.08
C ALA A 140 -9.34 11.78 -0.16
N ARG A 141 -8.79 12.09 -1.34
CA ARG A 141 -9.57 12.21 -2.58
C ARG A 141 -10.08 10.85 -3.05
N THR A 142 -9.21 9.83 -3.15
CA THR A 142 -9.62 8.51 -3.62
C THR A 142 -10.65 7.89 -2.69
N SER A 143 -10.45 8.00 -1.37
CA SER A 143 -11.40 7.46 -0.39
C SER A 143 -12.73 8.21 -0.38
N PHE A 144 -12.73 9.55 -0.47
CA PHE A 144 -13.95 10.35 -0.43
C PHE A 144 -14.82 10.14 -1.68
N TYR A 145 -14.26 10.33 -2.88
CA TYR A 145 -15.02 10.30 -4.13
C TYR A 145 -15.54 8.90 -4.50
N HIS A 146 -15.05 7.84 -3.85
CA HIS A 146 -15.55 6.47 -4.00
C HIS A 146 -16.33 5.98 -2.77
N SER A 147 -16.67 6.85 -1.83
CA SER A 147 -17.48 6.52 -0.65
C SER A 147 -18.98 6.79 -0.86
N ASP A 148 -19.79 6.28 0.07
CA ASP A 148 -21.22 6.58 0.15
C ASP A 148 -21.53 8.07 0.42
N PHE A 149 -20.54 8.89 0.81
CA PHE A 149 -20.71 10.35 0.91
C PHE A 149 -20.86 11.03 -0.44
N TYR A 150 -20.29 10.47 -1.51
CA TYR A 150 -20.27 11.07 -2.85
C TYR A 150 -21.02 10.26 -3.91
N LEU A 151 -20.87 8.93 -3.89
CA LEU A 151 -21.50 8.05 -4.86
C LEU A 151 -22.99 7.87 -4.57
N SER A 152 -23.79 7.70 -5.61
CA SER A 152 -25.15 7.23 -5.42
C SER A 152 -25.13 5.78 -4.91
N PRO A 153 -26.14 5.34 -4.11
CA PRO A 153 -26.18 3.96 -3.62
C PRO A 153 -26.23 2.89 -4.71
N ALA A 154 -26.69 3.25 -5.92
CA ALA A 154 -26.72 2.35 -7.07
C ALA A 154 -25.33 2.23 -7.70
N ASP A 155 -24.67 3.36 -7.98
CA ASP A 155 -23.31 3.37 -8.54
C ASP A 155 -22.32 2.68 -7.60
N LYS A 156 -22.42 2.95 -6.30
CA LYS A 156 -21.61 2.30 -5.29
C LYS A 156 -21.77 0.79 -5.30
N LYS A 157 -22.99 0.27 -5.37
CA LYS A 157 -23.24 -1.18 -5.42
C LYS A 157 -22.74 -1.82 -6.70
N ALA A 158 -22.86 -1.13 -7.84
CA ALA A 158 -22.30 -1.61 -9.10
C ALA A 158 -20.76 -1.68 -9.04
N LEU A 159 -20.10 -0.67 -8.45
CA LEU A 159 -18.65 -0.69 -8.27
C LEU A 159 -18.20 -1.77 -7.27
N VAL A 160 -18.93 -2.01 -6.18
CA VAL A 160 -18.64 -3.13 -5.27
C VAL A 160 -18.65 -4.47 -6.02
N GLN A 161 -19.58 -4.68 -6.95
CA GLN A 161 -19.60 -5.88 -7.79
C GLN A 161 -18.40 -5.93 -8.75
N GLU A 162 -18.09 -4.82 -9.42
CA GLU A 162 -16.98 -4.72 -10.38
C GLU A 162 -15.59 -4.96 -9.75
N PHE A 163 -15.41 -4.52 -8.51
CA PHE A 163 -14.15 -4.57 -7.76
C PHE A 163 -14.17 -5.65 -6.66
N THR A 164 -15.04 -6.66 -6.77
CA THR A 164 -14.92 -7.86 -5.94
C THR A 164 -13.67 -8.63 -6.39
N ASN A 165 -12.67 -8.74 -5.50
CA ASN A 165 -11.34 -9.25 -5.81
C ASN A 165 -10.92 -10.38 -4.84
N PRO A 166 -11.60 -11.54 -4.87
CA PRO A 166 -11.57 -12.51 -3.76
C PRO A 166 -10.20 -13.14 -3.52
N GLU A 167 -9.43 -13.47 -4.56
CA GLU A 167 -8.14 -14.15 -4.40
C GLU A 167 -7.10 -13.24 -3.74
N LEU A 168 -7.08 -11.96 -4.10
CA LEU A 168 -6.12 -11.00 -3.55
C LEU A 168 -6.56 -10.53 -2.16
N CYS A 169 -7.86 -10.37 -1.93
CA CYS A 169 -8.39 -10.19 -0.58
C CYS A 169 -8.01 -11.36 0.33
N SER A 170 -8.11 -12.61 -0.14
CA SER A 170 -7.73 -13.80 0.63
C SER A 170 -6.25 -13.79 1.04
N ILE A 171 -5.35 -13.31 0.19
CA ILE A 171 -3.93 -13.13 0.55
C ILE A 171 -3.80 -12.15 1.71
N THR A 172 -4.45 -10.99 1.63
CA THR A 172 -4.44 -10.00 2.72
C THR A 172 -5.07 -10.56 4.00
N GLU A 173 -6.20 -11.25 3.88
CA GLU A 173 -6.94 -11.86 4.99
C GLU A 173 -6.10 -12.86 5.80
N ASP A 174 -5.26 -13.61 5.09
CA ASP A 174 -4.32 -14.56 5.67
C ASP A 174 -3.10 -13.85 6.26
N LEU A 175 -2.41 -13.06 5.44
CA LEU A 175 -1.09 -12.53 5.79
C LEU A 175 -1.15 -11.39 6.83
N PHE A 176 -2.22 -10.59 6.86
CA PHE A 176 -2.36 -9.50 7.83
C PHE A 176 -3.00 -9.94 9.14
N PHE A 177 -3.91 -10.91 9.09
CA PHE A 177 -4.83 -11.17 10.21
C PHE A 177 -4.87 -12.62 10.69
N ASP A 178 -4.29 -13.56 9.96
CA ASP A 178 -4.33 -14.98 10.32
C ASP A 178 -2.95 -15.52 10.69
N ASP A 179 -2.04 -15.53 9.73
CA ASP A 179 -0.77 -16.26 9.82
C ASP A 179 0.14 -15.80 10.96
N PRO A 180 0.40 -14.49 11.16
CA PRO A 180 1.30 -14.05 12.23
C PRO A 180 0.83 -14.46 13.63
N TYR A 181 -0.48 -14.62 13.79
CA TYR A 181 -1.16 -14.85 15.07
C TYR A 181 -1.45 -16.33 15.36
N ARG A 182 -0.93 -17.25 14.55
CA ARG A 182 -1.01 -18.70 14.80
C ARG A 182 0.21 -19.43 14.28
N VAL A 183 0.33 -20.71 14.62
CA VAL A 183 1.35 -21.55 13.98
C VAL A 183 0.94 -21.77 12.52
N ASN A 184 1.71 -21.20 11.59
CA ASN A 184 1.55 -21.35 10.15
C ASN A 184 2.94 -21.47 9.52
N GLU A 185 3.09 -22.34 8.52
CA GLU A 185 4.35 -22.61 7.79
C GLU A 185 4.86 -21.42 6.98
N ARG A 186 3.97 -20.50 6.58
CA ARG A 186 4.32 -19.27 5.84
C ARG A 186 5.04 -18.24 6.70
N ASN A 187 4.94 -18.33 8.03
CA ASN A 187 5.63 -17.41 8.92
C ASN A 187 7.14 -17.66 8.89
N ASN A 188 7.92 -16.59 8.73
CA ASN A 188 9.37 -16.66 8.71
C ASN A 188 9.95 -15.66 9.71
N PHE A 189 10.76 -16.14 10.66
CA PHE A 189 11.44 -15.28 11.64
C PHE A 189 12.58 -16.03 12.32
N PRO A 190 13.62 -15.32 12.82
CA PRO A 190 14.72 -15.97 13.55
C PRO A 190 14.23 -16.64 14.84
N THR A 191 14.87 -17.77 15.20
CA THR A 191 14.54 -18.56 16.39
C THR A 191 14.57 -17.76 17.70
N GLU A 192 15.33 -16.68 17.74
CA GLU A 192 15.49 -15.77 18.87
C GLU A 192 14.23 -14.91 19.12
N LEU A 193 13.26 -14.92 18.22
CA LEU A 193 11.93 -14.32 18.38
C LEU A 193 10.85 -15.32 18.82
N THR A 194 11.16 -16.62 18.94
CA THR A 194 10.14 -17.65 19.23
C THR A 194 9.35 -17.36 20.51
N GLU A 195 10.01 -16.88 21.57
CA GLU A 195 9.32 -16.53 22.82
C GLU A 195 8.37 -15.33 22.63
N GLN A 196 8.83 -14.26 21.98
CA GLN A 196 8.02 -13.06 21.72
C GLN A 196 6.82 -13.39 20.84
N VAL A 197 7.02 -14.17 19.78
CA VAL A 197 5.94 -14.62 18.89
C VAL A 197 4.96 -15.51 19.63
N HIS A 198 5.44 -16.40 20.51
CA HIS A 198 4.58 -17.24 21.33
C HIS A 198 3.71 -16.40 22.29
N LEU A 199 4.27 -15.40 22.96
CA LEU A 199 3.52 -14.48 23.83
C LEU A 199 2.46 -13.70 23.05
N LEU A 200 2.82 -13.17 21.88
CA LEU A 200 1.91 -12.47 20.97
C LEU A 200 0.71 -13.36 20.60
N ARG A 201 0.96 -14.62 20.24
CA ARG A 201 -0.08 -15.62 19.88
C ARG A 201 -0.94 -16.07 21.06
N GLN A 202 -0.49 -15.86 22.30
CA GLN A 202 -1.26 -16.18 23.51
C GLN A 202 -2.01 -14.96 24.08
N ASN A 203 -1.77 -13.76 23.55
CA ASN A 203 -2.44 -12.55 24.01
C ASN A 203 -3.88 -12.51 23.47
N ASN A 204 -4.83 -13.06 24.23
CA ASN A 204 -6.25 -13.09 23.87
C ASN A 204 -6.83 -11.69 23.56
N THR A 205 -6.38 -10.64 24.26
CA THR A 205 -6.84 -9.28 24.01
C THR A 205 -6.38 -8.81 22.63
N LEU A 206 -5.12 -9.04 22.29
CA LEU A 206 -4.60 -8.74 20.95
C LEU A 206 -5.37 -9.50 19.88
N LEU A 207 -5.58 -10.80 20.05
CA LEU A 207 -6.31 -11.63 19.08
C LEU A 207 -7.75 -11.14 18.86
N ILE A 208 -8.44 -10.68 19.89
CA ILE A 208 -9.79 -10.08 19.76
C ILE A 208 -9.74 -8.79 18.93
N HIS A 209 -8.72 -7.95 19.13
CA HIS A 209 -8.56 -6.73 18.35
C HIS A 209 -8.23 -7.03 16.88
N VAL A 210 -7.35 -7.99 16.61
CA VAL A 210 -7.04 -8.47 15.24
C VAL A 210 -8.29 -9.04 14.58
N ALA A 211 -9.09 -9.84 15.28
CA ALA A 211 -10.34 -10.39 14.76
C ALA A 211 -11.36 -9.29 14.39
N ARG A 212 -11.42 -8.19 15.16
CA ARG A 212 -12.27 -7.03 14.84
C ARG A 212 -11.81 -6.33 13.56
N LEU A 213 -10.49 -6.13 13.38
CA LEU A 213 -9.93 -5.58 12.16
C LEU A 213 -10.22 -6.49 10.95
N LYS A 214 -10.00 -7.80 11.08
CA LYS A 214 -10.35 -8.79 10.04
C LYS A 214 -11.84 -8.75 9.68
N SER A 215 -12.72 -8.70 10.68
CA SER A 215 -14.17 -8.59 10.46
C SER A 215 -14.53 -7.31 9.71
N LYS A 216 -13.87 -6.19 10.01
CA LYS A 216 -14.08 -4.92 9.32
C LYS A 216 -13.60 -5.00 7.86
N PHE A 217 -12.42 -5.58 7.62
CA PHE A 217 -11.89 -5.85 6.28
C PHE A 217 -12.87 -6.70 5.43
N PHE A 218 -13.47 -7.75 6.01
CA PHE A 218 -14.44 -8.61 5.31
C PHE A 218 -15.74 -7.91 4.88
N SER A 219 -16.23 -6.95 5.67
CA SER A 219 -17.64 -6.58 5.64
C SER A 219 -17.92 -5.07 5.61
N SER A 220 -16.89 -4.24 5.49
CA SER A 220 -17.01 -2.78 5.51
C SER A 220 -16.56 -2.15 4.18
N PRO A 221 -17.37 -2.24 3.11
CA PRO A 221 -17.06 -1.65 1.82
C PRO A 221 -17.25 -0.12 1.84
N GLN A 222 -16.37 0.62 2.52
CA GLN A 222 -16.46 2.07 2.71
C GLN A 222 -16.01 2.85 1.47
N THR A 223 -14.98 2.38 0.78
CA THR A 223 -14.46 3.04 -0.42
C THR A 223 -13.69 2.05 -1.31
N LEU A 224 -13.40 2.45 -2.55
CA LEU A 224 -12.44 1.74 -3.40
C LEU A 224 -11.02 1.98 -2.88
N LEU A 225 -10.41 0.95 -2.32
CA LEU A 225 -9.04 1.00 -1.81
C LEU A 225 -8.03 0.83 -2.94
N HIS A 226 -6.82 1.32 -2.71
CA HIS A 226 -5.63 0.81 -3.39
C HIS A 226 -5.32 -0.62 -2.90
N GLY A 227 -5.50 -0.89 -1.61
CA GLY A 227 -5.41 -2.24 -1.04
C GLY A 227 -4.01 -2.75 -0.73
N ASP A 228 -2.95 -1.98 -1.02
CA ASP A 228 -1.56 -2.30 -0.65
C ASP A 228 -0.66 -1.05 -0.64
N VAL A 229 -1.09 -0.01 0.08
CA VAL A 229 -0.34 1.25 0.17
C VAL A 229 0.86 1.12 1.10
N HIS A 230 1.96 0.60 0.58
CA HIS A 230 3.24 0.54 1.27
C HIS A 230 4.31 1.38 0.56
N THR A 231 5.43 1.66 1.22
CA THR A 231 6.53 2.48 0.64
C THR A 231 7.19 1.85 -0.59
N GLY A 232 6.92 0.58 -0.89
CA GLY A 232 7.30 -0.06 -2.16
C GLY A 232 6.35 0.20 -3.34
N SER A 233 5.15 0.76 -3.10
CA SER A 233 4.11 1.02 -4.12
C SER A 233 4.01 2.52 -4.43
N ILE A 234 5.05 3.27 -4.06
CA ILE A 234 5.11 4.72 -4.20
C ILE A 234 6.44 5.07 -4.83
N PHE A 235 6.37 5.73 -5.97
CA PHE A 235 7.50 6.36 -6.65
C PHE A 235 7.64 7.81 -6.18
N VAL A 236 8.88 8.26 -5.96
CA VAL A 236 9.19 9.61 -5.46
C VAL A 236 10.36 10.26 -6.18
N ALA A 237 10.30 11.57 -6.24
CA ALA A 237 11.42 12.49 -6.44
C ALA A 237 11.23 13.67 -5.48
N GLN A 238 12.18 14.61 -5.44
CA GLN A 238 12.13 15.73 -4.47
C GLN A 238 10.81 16.54 -4.48
N ASN A 239 10.13 16.62 -5.62
CA ASN A 239 8.88 17.36 -5.80
C ASN A 239 7.77 16.55 -6.50
N GLN A 240 7.87 15.22 -6.52
CA GLN A 240 6.87 14.37 -7.18
C GLN A 240 6.64 13.09 -6.38
N THR A 241 5.38 12.67 -6.30
CA THR A 241 4.95 11.41 -5.67
C THR A 241 3.94 10.74 -6.60
N LYS A 242 4.10 9.45 -6.88
CA LYS A 242 3.22 8.66 -7.76
C LYS A 242 2.91 7.31 -7.15
N PHE A 243 1.63 6.97 -7.05
CA PHE A 243 1.12 5.68 -6.63
C PHE A 243 1.03 4.73 -7.82
N ILE A 244 1.43 3.48 -7.59
CA ILE A 244 1.44 2.37 -8.56
C ILE A 244 0.89 1.11 -7.91
N ASP A 245 0.66 0.05 -8.70
CA ASP A 245 0.38 -1.30 -8.21
C ASP A 245 -0.86 -1.48 -7.30
N PRO A 246 -2.03 -0.86 -7.56
CA PRO A 246 -3.24 -1.11 -6.79
C PRO A 246 -3.95 -2.42 -7.19
N GLU A 247 -3.21 -3.50 -7.43
CA GLU A 247 -3.77 -4.79 -7.86
C GLU A 247 -4.65 -5.45 -6.77
N PHE A 248 -4.39 -5.12 -5.51
CA PHE A 248 -5.21 -5.53 -4.35
C PHE A 248 -6.47 -4.68 -4.16
N GLY A 249 -6.75 -3.72 -5.04
CA GLY A 249 -7.88 -2.82 -4.87
C GLY A 249 -9.22 -3.55 -4.83
N PHE A 250 -10.05 -3.17 -3.86
CA PHE A 250 -11.40 -3.65 -3.66
C PHE A 250 -12.18 -2.63 -2.82
N PHE A 251 -13.48 -2.81 -2.67
CA PHE A 251 -14.24 -1.98 -1.73
C PHE A 251 -14.04 -2.43 -0.29
N GLY A 252 -13.28 -1.65 0.48
CA GLY A 252 -12.89 -1.98 1.86
C GLY A 252 -12.87 -0.77 2.80
N PRO A 253 -12.32 -0.94 4.02
CA PRO A 253 -12.30 0.11 5.03
C PRO A 253 -11.22 1.16 4.76
N ILE A 254 -11.57 2.44 4.79
CA ILE A 254 -10.67 3.57 4.46
C ILE A 254 -9.39 3.55 5.29
N GLY A 255 -9.51 3.18 6.57
CA GLY A 255 -8.37 3.11 7.49
C GLY A 255 -7.29 2.11 7.06
N PHE A 256 -7.59 1.14 6.20
CA PHE A 256 -6.63 0.13 5.76
C PHE A 256 -5.47 0.74 4.97
N ASP A 257 -5.75 1.56 3.95
CA ASP A 257 -4.71 2.19 3.15
C ASP A 257 -3.89 3.21 3.97
N LEU A 258 -4.57 4.04 4.78
CA LEU A 258 -3.91 5.00 5.67
C LEU A 258 -3.01 4.31 6.71
N GLY A 259 -3.51 3.25 7.34
CA GLY A 259 -2.78 2.46 8.32
C GLY A 259 -1.59 1.73 7.71
N SER A 260 -1.74 1.17 6.51
CA SER A 260 -0.66 0.47 5.79
C SER A 260 0.49 1.42 5.44
N PHE A 261 0.18 2.64 4.99
CA PHE A 261 1.19 3.66 4.70
C PHE A 261 1.96 4.06 5.97
N ILE A 262 1.24 4.44 7.03
CA ILE A 262 1.84 4.87 8.29
C ILE A 262 2.64 3.72 8.91
N GLY A 263 2.12 2.48 8.87
CA GLY A 263 2.83 1.28 9.30
C GLY A 263 4.17 1.10 8.61
N ASN A 264 4.24 1.37 7.30
CA ASN A 264 5.50 1.30 6.56
C ASN A 264 6.48 2.43 6.90
N LEU A 265 6.01 3.64 7.24
CA LEU A 265 6.88 4.69 7.79
C LEU A 265 7.43 4.29 9.17
N LEU A 266 6.62 3.63 10.01
CA LEU A 266 7.06 3.14 11.31
C LEU A 266 8.00 1.93 11.22
N LEU A 267 7.85 1.07 10.21
CA LEU A 267 8.84 0.03 9.89
C LEU A 267 10.20 0.67 9.61
N ASN A 268 10.23 1.70 8.77
CA ASN A 268 11.44 2.44 8.45
C ASN A 268 12.03 3.19 9.67
N TYR A 269 11.16 3.76 10.51
CA TYR A 269 11.55 4.37 11.79
C TYR A 269 12.31 3.35 12.67
N CYS A 270 11.70 2.19 12.92
CA CYS A 270 12.33 1.15 13.73
C CYS A 270 13.64 0.66 13.07
N ALA A 271 13.65 0.48 11.76
CA ALA A 271 14.83 0.07 11.00
C ALA A 271 16.03 1.01 11.18
N HIS A 272 15.82 2.32 11.27
CA HIS A 272 16.92 3.27 11.46
C HIS A 272 17.68 3.08 12.78
N ASN A 273 17.07 2.48 13.82
CA ASN A 273 17.80 2.05 15.03
C ASN A 273 18.88 1.02 14.76
N GLY A 274 18.70 0.17 13.74
CA GLY A 274 19.70 -0.80 13.29
C GLY A 274 20.60 -0.29 12.16
N ARG A 275 20.07 0.51 11.23
CA ARG A 275 20.78 0.96 10.01
C ARG A 275 21.70 2.16 10.23
N VAL A 276 21.30 3.13 11.05
CA VAL A 276 22.01 4.43 11.15
C VAL A 276 22.79 4.49 12.45
N ALA A 277 24.12 4.37 12.38
CA ALA A 277 24.98 4.39 13.56
C ALA A 277 25.03 5.77 14.25
N GLU A 278 25.12 6.84 13.45
CA GLU A 278 25.26 8.22 13.92
C GLU A 278 23.99 8.71 14.59
N ALA A 279 24.03 8.89 15.92
CA ALA A 279 22.87 9.31 16.69
C ALA A 279 22.22 10.63 16.23
N PRO A 280 22.96 11.70 15.85
CA PRO A 280 22.36 12.91 15.31
C PRO A 280 21.57 12.65 14.02
N LYS A 281 22.20 11.99 13.03
CA LYS A 281 21.55 11.65 11.75
C LYS A 281 20.30 10.79 11.97
N ARG A 282 20.38 9.79 12.87
CA ARG A 282 19.23 8.94 13.21
C ARG A 282 18.08 9.74 13.81
N ARG A 283 18.37 10.67 14.72
CA ARG A 283 17.33 11.55 15.29
C ARG A 283 16.67 12.42 14.23
N ASP A 284 17.44 12.97 13.30
CA ASP A 284 16.89 13.80 12.21
C ASP A 284 15.94 12.99 11.31
N LEU A 285 16.31 11.74 10.97
CA LEU A 285 15.46 10.83 10.20
C LEU A 285 14.20 10.42 10.96
N HIS A 286 14.32 10.13 12.26
CA HIS A 286 13.17 9.86 13.12
C HIS A 286 12.21 11.05 13.17
N SER A 287 12.74 12.28 13.34
CA SER A 287 11.94 13.50 13.31
C SER A 287 11.27 13.72 11.96
N TYR A 288 11.97 13.45 10.85
CA TYR A 288 11.38 13.52 9.51
C TYR A 288 10.19 12.56 9.35
N LEU A 289 10.35 11.29 9.73
CA LEU A 289 9.29 10.28 9.60
C LEU A 289 8.08 10.63 10.47
N LEU A 290 8.29 11.04 11.72
CA LEU A 290 7.22 11.46 12.63
C LEU A 290 6.50 12.73 12.13
N ASN A 291 7.23 13.72 11.62
CA ASN A 291 6.64 14.91 11.01
C ASN A 291 5.85 14.56 9.73
N THR A 292 6.32 13.59 8.94
CA THR A 292 5.62 13.11 7.75
C THR A 292 4.29 12.45 8.13
N ILE A 293 4.27 11.60 9.17
CA ILE A 293 3.05 10.99 9.70
C ILE A 293 2.08 12.06 10.21
N SER A 294 2.56 13.00 11.04
CA SER A 294 1.74 14.10 11.57
C SER A 294 1.11 14.93 10.46
N THR A 295 1.92 15.33 9.47
CA THR A 295 1.44 16.07 8.29
C THR A 295 0.40 15.27 7.51
N CYS A 296 0.66 13.98 7.28
CA CYS A 296 -0.27 13.11 6.55
C CYS A 296 -1.62 13.03 7.25
N LEU A 297 -1.64 12.81 8.57
CA LEU A 297 -2.87 12.71 9.36
C LEU A 297 -3.68 14.02 9.32
N GLN A 298 -3.02 15.15 9.58
CA GLN A 298 -3.67 16.47 9.62
C GLN A 298 -4.24 16.86 8.25
N VAL A 299 -3.45 16.69 7.18
CA VAL A 299 -3.88 17.04 5.82
C VAL A 299 -4.99 16.09 5.35
N PHE A 300 -4.92 14.80 5.69
CA PHE A 300 -5.96 13.83 5.35
C PHE A 300 -7.29 14.21 6.00
N GLU A 301 -7.30 14.42 7.32
CA GLU A 301 -8.49 14.80 8.07
C GLU A 301 -9.09 16.10 7.55
N GLN A 302 -8.25 17.14 7.39
CA GLN A 302 -8.68 18.43 6.88
C GLN A 302 -9.32 18.31 5.49
N GLN A 303 -8.62 17.68 4.54
CA GLN A 303 -9.13 17.57 3.16
C GLN A 303 -10.40 16.73 3.12
N TRP A 304 -10.47 15.63 3.84
CA TRP A 304 -11.63 14.76 3.84
C TRP A 304 -12.86 15.49 4.41
N LEU A 305 -12.72 16.22 5.52
CA LEU A 305 -13.81 17.03 6.08
C LEU A 305 -14.24 18.17 5.16
N THR A 306 -13.29 18.84 4.50
CA THR A 306 -13.61 19.85 3.48
C THR A 306 -14.42 19.24 2.34
N LEU A 307 -13.99 18.09 1.80
CA LEU A 307 -14.72 17.38 0.74
C LEU A 307 -16.12 16.95 1.21
N ALA A 308 -16.26 16.40 2.41
CA ALA A 308 -17.56 16.00 2.95
C ALA A 308 -18.53 17.17 3.09
N LYS A 309 -18.03 18.34 3.49
CA LYS A 309 -18.82 19.56 3.61
C LYS A 309 -19.21 20.15 2.26
N GLU A 310 -18.29 20.17 1.29
CA GLU A 310 -18.47 20.91 0.03
C GLU A 310 -19.06 20.05 -1.09
N GLU A 311 -18.74 18.76 -1.11
CA GLU A 311 -19.02 17.83 -2.21
C GLU A 311 -19.90 16.64 -1.77
N GLY A 312 -20.18 16.50 -0.47
CA GLY A 312 -21.04 15.44 0.06
C GLY A 312 -22.43 15.52 -0.57
N ARG A 313 -22.99 14.38 -0.98
CA ARG A 313 -24.26 14.30 -1.72
C ARG A 313 -25.39 13.65 -0.93
N ASP A 314 -25.08 12.79 0.04
CA ASP A 314 -26.09 12.18 0.88
C ASP A 314 -26.53 13.11 2.02
N LEU A 315 -27.82 13.45 2.06
CA LEU A 315 -28.37 14.41 3.04
C LEU A 315 -28.28 13.92 4.49
N ALA A 316 -28.36 12.60 4.74
CA ALA A 316 -28.29 12.07 6.08
C ALA A 316 -26.85 12.08 6.61
N LEU A 317 -25.88 11.77 5.74
CA LEU A 317 -24.46 11.81 6.10
C LEU A 317 -23.92 13.25 6.26
N GLN A 318 -24.65 14.27 5.81
CA GLN A 318 -24.36 15.68 6.06
C GLN A 318 -24.82 16.17 7.45
N ALA A 319 -25.39 15.30 8.29
CA ALA A 319 -25.78 15.68 9.64
C ALA A 319 -24.59 16.29 10.41
N PRO A 320 -24.74 17.46 11.06
CA PRO A 320 -23.63 18.13 11.73
C PRO A 320 -22.92 17.23 12.74
N GLY A 321 -21.59 17.09 12.59
CA GLY A 321 -20.73 16.28 13.46
C GLY A 321 -20.57 14.81 13.04
N TYR A 322 -21.33 14.33 12.05
CA TYR A 322 -21.24 12.93 11.63
C TYR A 322 -19.94 12.63 10.87
N SER A 323 -19.49 13.53 10.00
CA SER A 323 -18.23 13.38 9.25
C SER A 323 -17.01 13.27 10.17
N GLU A 324 -17.00 14.04 11.25
CA GLU A 324 -15.97 14.03 12.28
C GLU A 324 -15.98 12.71 13.05
N GLN A 325 -17.18 12.23 13.44
CA GLN A 325 -17.32 10.92 14.08
C GLN A 325 -16.88 9.78 13.15
N PHE A 326 -17.25 9.84 11.87
CA PHE A 326 -16.85 8.85 10.88
C PHE A 326 -15.33 8.80 10.72
N LEU A 327 -14.67 9.96 10.61
CA LEU A 327 -13.20 10.01 10.52
C LEU A 327 -12.52 9.56 11.81
N GLN A 328 -13.10 9.82 12.97
CA GLN A 328 -12.60 9.26 14.22
C GLN A 328 -12.54 7.72 14.15
N GLU A 329 -13.57 7.06 13.63
CA GLU A 329 -13.57 5.60 13.42
C GLU A 329 -12.51 5.17 12.40
N VAL A 330 -12.36 5.92 11.29
CA VAL A 330 -11.31 5.67 10.28
C VAL A 330 -9.91 5.74 10.90
N LEU A 331 -9.64 6.72 11.77
CA LEU A 331 -8.36 6.86 12.47
C LEU A 331 -8.09 5.69 13.43
N GLN A 332 -9.12 5.22 14.15
CA GLN A 332 -8.99 4.03 15.00
C GLN A 332 -8.67 2.78 14.19
N ASP A 333 -9.36 2.59 13.07
CA ASP A 333 -9.11 1.48 12.16
C ASP A 333 -7.69 1.57 11.59
N ALA A 334 -7.25 2.75 11.15
CA ALA A 334 -5.90 2.98 10.64
C ALA A 334 -4.80 2.68 11.67
N MET A 335 -4.99 3.04 12.94
CA MET A 335 -4.06 2.69 14.02
C MET A 335 -3.94 1.17 14.18
N GLY A 336 -5.08 0.46 14.13
CA GLY A 336 -5.11 -0.99 14.18
C GLY A 336 -4.39 -1.64 12.98
N TYR A 337 -4.69 -1.20 11.76
CA TYR A 337 -4.05 -1.73 10.55
C TYR A 337 -2.56 -1.43 10.50
N CYS A 338 -2.12 -0.26 11.00
CA CYS A 338 -0.73 0.09 11.18
C CYS A 338 0.01 -0.96 12.04
N GLY A 339 -0.58 -1.34 13.18
CA GLY A 339 0.00 -2.38 14.02
C GLY A 339 0.00 -3.77 13.38
N THR A 340 -1.03 -4.14 12.60
CA THR A 340 -1.02 -5.41 11.87
C THR A 340 0.05 -5.44 10.78
N GLU A 341 0.29 -4.31 10.10
CA GLU A 341 1.36 -4.16 9.10
C GLU A 341 2.74 -4.35 9.73
N LEU A 342 2.99 -3.71 10.89
CA LEU A 342 4.24 -3.87 11.64
C LEU A 342 4.50 -5.34 12.01
N ILE A 343 3.49 -6.04 12.53
CA ILE A 343 3.62 -7.46 12.92
C ILE A 343 3.83 -8.33 11.69
N ARG A 344 2.96 -8.24 10.67
CA ARG A 344 3.02 -9.15 9.50
C ARG A 344 4.29 -9.01 8.69
N ARG A 345 4.87 -7.81 8.61
CA ARG A 345 6.15 -7.56 7.92
C ARG A 345 7.37 -8.02 8.71
N THR A 346 7.21 -8.34 10.00
CA THR A 346 8.32 -8.74 10.89
C THR A 346 8.42 -10.26 11.06
N ILE A 347 7.28 -10.96 11.09
CA ILE A 347 7.22 -12.41 11.39
C ILE A 347 6.37 -13.23 10.41
N GLY A 348 5.75 -12.58 9.42
CA GLY A 348 4.92 -13.23 8.42
C GLY A 348 5.73 -13.74 7.23
N LEU A 349 5.07 -13.90 6.09
CA LEU A 349 5.70 -14.37 4.85
C LEU A 349 6.50 -13.27 4.14
N ALA A 350 5.87 -12.10 3.97
CA ALA A 350 6.36 -11.04 3.10
C ALA A 350 7.04 -9.95 3.94
N HIS A 351 8.35 -10.03 4.08
CA HIS A 351 9.15 -9.08 4.86
C HIS A 351 9.36 -7.74 4.14
N VAL A 352 10.13 -6.85 4.75
CA VAL A 352 10.56 -5.57 4.15
C VAL A 352 12.08 -5.41 4.21
N ALA A 353 12.64 -4.85 3.14
CA ALA A 353 14.06 -4.55 3.02
C ALA A 353 14.57 -3.65 4.15
N ASP A 354 13.71 -2.77 4.71
CA ASP A 354 13.99 -1.89 5.85
C ASP A 354 14.59 -2.66 7.05
N ILE A 355 14.11 -3.87 7.32
CA ILE A 355 14.56 -4.67 8.46
C ILE A 355 15.52 -5.78 8.01
N ASP A 356 15.18 -6.51 6.94
CA ASP A 356 15.92 -7.70 6.52
C ASP A 356 17.36 -7.40 6.11
N GLU A 357 17.59 -6.27 5.45
CA GLU A 357 18.92 -5.84 4.99
C GLU A 357 19.77 -5.15 6.07
N ILE A 358 19.32 -5.14 7.34
CA ILE A 358 20.20 -4.73 8.45
C ILE A 358 21.29 -5.80 8.59
N GLU A 359 22.54 -5.44 8.25
CA GLU A 359 23.68 -6.37 8.21
C GLU A 359 23.99 -7.01 9.57
N ALA A 360 23.98 -6.21 10.64
CA ALA A 360 24.29 -6.67 11.99
C ALA A 360 23.10 -7.43 12.60
N ALA A 361 23.23 -8.75 12.73
CA ALA A 361 22.15 -9.64 13.16
C ALA A 361 21.58 -9.30 14.55
N ASP A 362 22.42 -8.86 15.48
CA ASP A 362 22.01 -8.40 16.81
C ASP A 362 21.15 -7.14 16.75
N LYS A 363 21.54 -6.18 15.91
CA LYS A 363 20.74 -4.97 15.66
C LYS A 363 19.43 -5.29 14.95
N ARG A 364 19.46 -6.15 13.93
CA ARG A 364 18.26 -6.60 13.23
C ARG A 364 17.26 -7.24 14.20
N LEU A 365 17.74 -8.15 15.05
CA LEU A 365 16.91 -8.77 16.08
C LEU A 365 16.32 -7.75 17.06
N ALA A 366 17.11 -6.76 17.50
CA ALA A 366 16.62 -5.69 18.37
C ALA A 366 15.52 -4.85 17.70
N VAL A 367 15.70 -4.50 16.43
CA VAL A 367 14.69 -3.82 15.61
C VAL A 367 13.42 -4.66 15.50
N GLN A 368 13.52 -5.94 15.15
CA GLN A 368 12.36 -6.83 15.05
C GLN A 368 11.57 -6.90 16.37
N LYS A 369 12.25 -7.02 17.51
CA LYS A 369 11.60 -7.00 18.84
C LYS A 369 10.87 -5.68 19.11
N GLN A 370 11.50 -4.55 18.79
CA GLN A 370 10.88 -3.23 18.94
C GLN A 370 9.66 -3.07 18.03
N THR A 371 9.76 -3.50 16.77
CA THR A 371 8.67 -3.43 15.79
C THR A 371 7.46 -4.28 16.21
N LEU A 372 7.68 -5.49 16.72
CA LEU A 372 6.61 -6.34 17.25
C LEU A 372 5.91 -5.70 18.46
N LEU A 373 6.69 -5.17 19.40
CA LEU A 373 6.14 -4.49 20.57
C LEU A 373 5.31 -3.28 20.16
N LEU A 374 5.83 -2.43 19.25
CA LEU A 374 5.11 -1.28 18.73
C LEU A 374 3.80 -1.72 18.07
N GLY A 375 3.85 -2.70 17.16
CA GLY A 375 2.66 -3.20 16.46
C GLY A 375 1.58 -3.72 17.41
N GLU A 376 1.97 -4.48 18.43
CA GLU A 376 1.06 -4.94 19.48
C GLU A 376 0.43 -3.76 20.23
N GLN A 377 1.23 -2.78 20.65
CA GLN A 377 0.72 -1.61 21.39
C GLN A 377 -0.25 -0.76 20.56
N LEU A 378 0.02 -0.56 19.26
CA LEU A 378 -0.90 0.19 18.39
C LEU A 378 -2.24 -0.52 18.22
N ILE A 379 -2.26 -1.85 18.06
CA ILE A 379 -3.51 -2.61 17.95
C ILE A 379 -4.33 -2.54 19.25
N LEU A 380 -3.68 -2.72 20.40
CA LEU A 380 -4.33 -2.71 21.71
C LEU A 380 -4.92 -1.34 22.06
N ASN A 381 -4.21 -0.26 21.70
CA ASN A 381 -4.60 1.12 22.01
C ASN A 381 -5.38 1.82 20.88
N ALA A 382 -5.64 1.14 19.75
CA ALA A 382 -6.34 1.74 18.61
C ALA A 382 -7.65 2.46 18.99
N LYS A 383 -8.43 1.92 19.93
CA LYS A 383 -9.72 2.50 20.37
C LYS A 383 -9.59 3.74 21.25
N SER A 384 -8.42 4.04 21.81
CA SER A 384 -8.20 5.29 22.53
C SER A 384 -7.87 6.46 21.61
N CYS A 385 -7.57 6.21 20.33
CA CYS A 385 -7.38 7.25 19.33
C CYS A 385 -8.71 7.95 19.03
N ARG A 386 -8.85 9.24 19.36
CA ARG A 386 -10.06 10.03 19.09
C ARG A 386 -9.82 11.23 18.17
N SER A 387 -8.57 11.51 17.83
CA SER A 387 -8.16 12.62 16.97
C SER A 387 -6.83 12.30 16.29
N THR A 388 -6.44 13.12 15.31
CA THR A 388 -5.11 13.07 14.70
C THR A 388 -4.00 13.33 15.72
N ASP A 389 -4.24 14.19 16.72
CA ASP A 389 -3.32 14.42 17.83
C ASP A 389 -3.17 13.17 18.71
N ASP A 390 -4.26 12.51 19.08
CA ASP A 390 -4.20 11.26 19.86
C ASP A 390 -3.43 10.18 19.11
N PHE A 391 -3.64 10.07 17.79
CA PHE A 391 -2.90 9.15 16.93
C PHE A 391 -1.40 9.40 17.04
N TYR A 392 -0.98 10.65 16.87
CA TYR A 392 0.41 11.05 16.94
C TYR A 392 1.02 10.84 18.34
N GLN A 393 0.29 11.20 19.40
CA GLN A 393 0.74 11.01 20.78
C GLN A 393 0.89 9.53 21.15
N LEU A 394 -0.02 8.66 20.70
CA LEU A 394 0.09 7.22 20.88
C LEU A 394 1.37 6.69 20.22
N ILE A 395 1.68 7.09 18.99
CA ILE A 395 2.95 6.72 18.34
C ILE A 395 4.13 7.15 19.21
N ILE A 396 4.21 8.44 19.57
CA ILE A 396 5.33 8.97 20.38
C ILE A 396 5.51 8.22 21.70
N SER A 397 4.41 7.80 22.33
CA SER A 397 4.46 7.08 23.61
C SER A 397 5.13 5.70 23.54
N PHE A 398 5.24 5.12 22.34
CA PHE A 398 5.79 3.78 22.12
C PHE A 398 7.06 3.76 21.26
N VAL A 399 7.40 4.86 20.59
CA VAL A 399 8.64 4.98 19.82
C VAL A 399 9.74 5.64 20.65
N HIS A 400 10.86 4.95 20.83
CA HIS A 400 12.04 5.39 21.57
C HIS A 400 13.32 5.08 20.80
#